data_AF-A0A165P3F5-F1
#
_entry.id   AF-A0A165P3F5-F1
#
_cell.length_a   1.000
_cell.length_b   1.000
_cell.length_c   1.000
_cell.angle_alpha   90.00
_cell.angle_beta   90.00
_cell.angle_gamma   90.00
#
_symmetry.space_group_name_H-M   'P 1'
#
loop_
_entity.id
_entity.type
_entity.pdbx_description
1 polymer ?
#
loop_
_entity_poly.entity_id
_entity_poly.type
_entity_poly.pdbx_seq_one_letter_code
_entity_poly.pdbx_strand_id
1 'polypeptide(L)'
;MQLRTGHAPLNAHLHRIRASPSPNCEHCPGVPEDVHHYILECGMYEQQRFTLRRKLGRTASNISALLTSEVKSLLTYVHQTKRFTQTHGENLLPPEKEQ
;
A
#
# COMPACT_ATOMS: atom_id res chain seq x y z
N MET A 1 -5.45 -7.11 8.25
CA MET A 1 -5.06 -5.91 7.48
C MET A 1 -5.94 -5.83 6.24
N GLN A 2 -6.57 -4.69 5.98
CA GLN A 2 -7.54 -4.48 4.87
C GLN A 2 -6.95 -4.73 3.47
N LEU A 3 -5.63 -4.59 3.30
CA LEU A 3 -4.93 -4.95 2.05
C LEU A 3 -5.10 -6.44 1.70
N ARG A 4 -5.21 -7.34 2.69
CA ARG A 4 -5.42 -8.79 2.45
C ARG A 4 -6.80 -9.10 1.90
N THR A 5 -7.80 -8.30 2.28
CA THR A 5 -9.20 -8.51 1.90
C THR A 5 -9.60 -7.67 0.70
N GLY A 6 -8.67 -6.89 0.12
CA GLY A 6 -8.97 -5.95 -0.96
C GLY A 6 -9.95 -4.83 -0.54
N HIS A 7 -10.04 -4.54 0.76
CA HIS A 7 -10.90 -3.49 1.33
C HIS A 7 -10.09 -2.27 1.77
N ALA A 8 -8.82 -2.19 1.38
CA ALA A 8 -8.03 -0.99 1.60
C ALA A 8 -8.62 0.16 0.76
N PRO A 9 -8.53 1.43 1.22
CA PRO A 9 -9.04 2.59 0.49
C PRO A 9 -8.11 2.98 -0.67
N LEU A 10 -7.91 2.04 -1.60
CA LEU A 10 -7.29 2.25 -2.89
C LEU A 10 -8.37 2.58 -3.93
N ASN A 11 -8.04 3.34 -4.97
CA ASN A 11 -9.04 3.87 -5.89
C ASN A 11 -9.88 2.78 -6.56
N ALA A 12 -9.32 1.59 -6.86
CA ALA A 12 -10.11 0.48 -7.40
C ALA A 12 -11.22 0.03 -6.44
N HIS A 13 -10.94 -0.07 -5.14
CA HIS A 13 -11.94 -0.43 -4.13
C HIS A 13 -12.93 0.72 -3.89
N LEU A 14 -12.41 1.95 -3.75
CA LEU A 14 -13.24 3.14 -3.53
C LEU A 14 -14.22 3.37 -4.69
N HIS A 15 -13.78 3.15 -5.94
CA HIS A 15 -14.65 3.25 -7.10
C HIS A 15 -15.77 2.20 -7.07
N ARG A 16 -15.44 0.95 -6.70
CA ARG A 16 -16.43 -0.13 -6.57
C ARG A 16 -17.55 0.21 -5.57
N ILE A 17 -17.22 0.90 -4.48
CA ILE A 17 -18.20 1.34 -3.48
C ILE A 17 -18.76 2.75 -3.75
N ARG A 18 -18.46 3.33 -4.93
CA ARG A 18 -18.89 4.68 -5.36
C ARG A 18 -18.37 5.83 -4.47
N ALA A 19 -17.26 5.61 -3.76
CA ALA A 19 -16.56 6.61 -2.95
C ALA A 19 -15.45 7.34 -3.71
N SER A 20 -15.05 6.86 -4.89
CA SER A 20 -14.11 7.54 -5.80
C SER A 20 -14.72 7.66 -7.21
N PRO A 21 -14.51 8.80 -7.90
CA PRO A 21 -14.97 9.00 -9.28
C PRO A 21 -14.23 8.12 -10.29
N SER A 22 -13.02 7.64 -9.97
CA SER A 22 -12.20 6.83 -10.87
C SER A 22 -11.52 5.67 -10.12
N PRO A 23 -11.34 4.50 -10.77
CA PRO A 23 -10.55 3.41 -10.21
C PRO A 23 -9.04 3.62 -10.37
N ASN A 24 -8.63 4.61 -11.18
CA ASN A 24 -7.25 4.73 -11.63
C ASN A 24 -6.34 5.33 -10.57
N CYS A 25 -5.07 4.95 -10.61
CA CYS A 25 -4.02 5.60 -9.84
C CYS A 25 -3.82 7.03 -10.35
N GLU A 26 -3.69 7.97 -9.42
CA GLU A 26 -3.46 9.39 -9.74
C GLU A 26 -2.11 9.62 -10.42
N HIS A 27 -1.14 8.72 -10.18
CA HIS A 27 0.22 8.79 -10.72
C HIS A 27 0.43 7.91 -11.97
N CYS A 28 -0.44 6.93 -12.20
CA CYS A 28 -0.34 6.00 -13.33
C CYS A 28 -1.65 6.08 -14.15
N PRO A 29 -1.76 7.00 -15.12
CA PRO A 29 -2.97 7.21 -15.90
C PRO A 29 -3.41 5.92 -16.61
N GLY A 30 -4.69 5.59 -16.49
CA GLY A 30 -5.28 4.40 -17.14
C GLY A 30 -5.02 3.07 -16.43
N VAL A 31 -4.29 3.07 -15.31
CA VAL A 31 -4.03 1.86 -14.51
C VAL A 31 -4.85 1.91 -13.23
N PRO A 32 -5.71 0.90 -12.95
CA PRO A 32 -6.43 0.81 -11.68
C PRO A 32 -5.48 0.77 -10.49
N GLU A 33 -5.77 1.55 -9.45
CA GLU A 33 -5.03 1.46 -8.19
C GLU A 33 -5.58 0.31 -7.35
N ASP A 34 -5.07 -0.90 -7.59
CA ASP A 34 -5.34 -2.08 -6.76
C ASP A 34 -4.15 -2.43 -5.86
N VAL A 35 -4.30 -3.48 -5.05
CA VAL A 35 -3.26 -3.91 -4.10
C VAL A 35 -1.98 -4.34 -4.83
N HIS A 36 -2.09 -4.94 -6.01
CA HIS A 36 -0.94 -5.38 -6.80
C HIS A 36 -0.18 -4.18 -7.34
N HIS A 37 -0.89 -3.26 -8.01
CA HIS A 37 -0.32 -2.04 -8.54
C HIS A 37 0.33 -1.22 -7.43
N TYR A 38 -0.39 -1.01 -6.33
CA TYR A 38 0.09 -0.23 -5.18
C TYR A 38 1.39 -0.79 -4.59
N ILE A 39 1.51 -2.12 -4.42
CA ILE A 39 2.67 -2.74 -3.74
C ILE A 39 3.84 -2.98 -4.71
N LEU A 40 3.58 -3.35 -5.97
CA LEU A 40 4.60 -3.91 -6.86
C LEU A 40 4.96 -3.03 -8.06
N GLU A 41 4.06 -2.15 -8.52
CA GLU A 41 4.20 -1.52 -9.84
C GLU A 41 4.21 0.01 -9.82
N CYS A 42 3.43 0.65 -8.95
CA CYS A 42 3.14 2.08 -9.01
C CYS A 42 4.40 2.95 -9.02
N GLY A 43 4.68 3.69 -10.11
CA GLY A 43 5.93 4.46 -10.26
C GLY A 43 6.21 5.42 -9.09
N MET A 44 5.17 6.00 -8.49
CA MET A 44 5.28 6.91 -7.35
C MET A 44 5.98 6.31 -6.12
N TYR A 45 5.87 5.00 -5.91
CA TYR A 45 6.40 4.31 -4.72
C TYR A 45 7.69 3.53 -4.99
N GLU A 46 8.42 3.89 -6.04
CA GLU A 46 9.65 3.19 -6.43
C GLU A 46 10.70 3.20 -5.31
N GLN A 47 10.90 4.32 -4.63
CA GLN A 47 11.90 4.42 -3.55
C GLN A 47 11.56 3.54 -2.34
N GLN A 48 10.28 3.51 -1.96
CA GLN A 48 9.77 2.67 -0.89
C GLN A 48 9.86 1.19 -1.27
N ARG A 49 9.53 0.84 -2.53
CA ARG A 49 9.71 -0.51 -3.06
C ARG A 49 11.17 -0.93 -3.11
N PHE A 50 12.08 -0.02 -3.47
CA PHE A 50 13.51 -0.30 -3.47
C PHE A 50 13.98 -0.66 -2.06
N THR A 51 13.55 0.09 -1.05
CA THR A 51 13.84 -0.21 0.36
C THR A 51 13.26 -1.57 0.79
N LEU A 52 12.02 -1.85 0.41
CA LEU A 52 11.35 -3.13 0.67
C LEU A 52 12.10 -4.31 0.01
N ARG A 53 12.51 -4.14 -1.26
CA ARG A 53 13.31 -5.12 -2.02
C ARG A 53 14.69 -5.33 -1.43
N ARG A 54 15.36 -4.27 -0.97
CA ARG A 54 16.66 -4.38 -0.30
C ARG A 54 16.57 -5.20 1.00
N LYS A 55 15.45 -5.08 1.72
CA LYS A 55 15.22 -5.80 2.98
C LYS A 55 14.82 -7.26 2.78
N LEU A 56 13.96 -7.55 1.80
CA LEU A 56 13.33 -8.88 1.63
C LEU A 56 13.87 -9.68 0.43
N GLY A 57 14.70 -9.07 -0.41
CA GLY A 57 15.20 -9.68 -1.64
C GLY A 57 14.07 -10.14 -2.56
N ARG A 58 14.12 -11.40 -2.98
CA ARG A 58 13.12 -12.00 -3.90
C ARG A 58 11.72 -12.04 -3.29
N THR A 59 11.59 -12.13 -1.97
CA THR A 59 10.30 -12.18 -1.27
C THR A 59 9.50 -10.88 -1.46
N ALA A 60 10.16 -9.74 -1.73
CA ALA A 60 9.48 -8.47 -2.02
C ALA A 60 8.64 -8.48 -3.31
N SER A 61 8.81 -9.47 -4.19
CA SER A 61 7.98 -9.62 -5.39
C SER A 61 6.82 -10.61 -5.20
N ASN A 62 6.76 -11.28 -4.04
CA ASN A 62 5.69 -12.21 -3.71
C ASN A 62 4.62 -11.50 -2.87
N ILE A 63 3.55 -11.07 -3.53
CA ILE A 63 2.45 -10.34 -2.88
C ILE A 63 1.81 -11.16 -1.75
N SER A 64 1.66 -12.47 -1.93
CA SER A 64 1.09 -13.35 -0.91
C SER A 64 1.99 -13.40 0.33
N ALA A 65 3.32 -13.47 0.16
CA ALA A 65 4.27 -13.41 1.27
C ALA A 65 4.21 -12.05 1.99
N LEU A 66 4.16 -10.94 1.24
CA LEU A 66 4.01 -9.59 1.81
C LEU A 66 2.74 -9.45 2.66
N LEU A 67 1.65 -10.05 2.19
CA LEU A 67 0.34 -10.00 2.84
C LEU A 67 0.18 -11.00 4.01
N THR A 68 1.06 -12.01 4.14
CA THR A 68 0.92 -13.08 5.14
C THR A 68 2.08 -13.17 6.13
N SER A 69 3.32 -13.27 5.64
CA SER A 69 4.52 -13.52 6.46
C SER A 69 5.36 -12.25 6.68
N GLU A 70 5.43 -11.36 5.69
CA GLU A 70 6.26 -10.14 5.73
C GLU A 70 5.48 -8.87 6.12
N VAL A 71 4.43 -9.06 6.93
CA VAL A 71 3.47 -8.01 7.32
C VAL A 71 4.15 -6.79 7.95
N LYS A 72 5.19 -6.98 8.76
CA LYS A 72 5.93 -5.86 9.39
C LYS A 72 6.61 -4.99 8.35
N SER A 73 7.28 -5.61 7.37
CA SER A 73 7.96 -4.90 6.29
C SER A 73 6.96 -4.22 5.35
N LEU A 74 5.81 -4.85 5.10
CA LEU A 74 4.70 -4.24 4.38
C LEU A 74 4.12 -3.02 5.12
N LEU A 75 3.94 -3.09 6.44
CA LEU A 75 3.48 -1.93 7.24
C LEU A 75 4.46 -0.76 7.16
N THR A 76 5.77 -1.02 7.21
CA THR A 76 6.79 0.02 7.00
C THR A 76 6.66 0.65 5.61
N TYR A 77 6.48 -0.16 4.57
CA TYR A 77 6.22 0.34 3.21
C TYR A 77 4.98 1.23 3.19
N VAL A 78 3.85 0.75 3.72
CA VAL A 78 2.60 1.50 3.77
C VAL A 78 2.77 2.85 4.47
N HIS A 79 3.43 2.86 5.62
CA HIS A 79 3.72 4.08 6.36
C HIS A 79 4.57 5.08 5.53
N GLN A 80 5.62 4.58 4.86
CA GLN A 80 6.50 5.42 4.03
C GLN A 80 5.81 5.98 2.78
N THR A 81 4.80 5.29 2.24
CA THR A 81 4.05 5.79 1.07
C THR A 81 3.11 6.94 1.42
N LYS A 82 2.75 7.13 2.70
CA LYS A 82 1.76 8.12 3.16
C LYS A 82 0.41 8.06 2.43
N ARG A 83 0.10 6.95 1.73
CA ARG A 83 -1.11 6.82 0.91
C ARG A 83 -2.40 6.85 1.73
N PHE A 84 -2.34 6.39 2.98
CA PHE A 84 -3.49 6.26 3.88
C PHE A 84 -3.47 7.26 5.04
N THR A 85 -2.53 8.22 5.07
CA THR A 85 -2.43 9.19 6.17
C THR A 85 -3.49 10.30 6.09
N GLN A 86 -4.31 10.33 5.03
CA GLN A 86 -5.30 11.40 4.80
C GLN A 86 -6.76 10.94 4.84
N THR A 87 -7.04 9.67 5.17
CA THR A 87 -8.42 9.16 5.27
C THR A 87 -8.80 8.95 6.72
N HIS A 88 -9.51 9.91 7.29
CA HIS A 88 -10.34 9.85 8.50
C HIS A 88 -10.05 8.73 9.52
N GLY A 89 -9.47 9.10 10.66
CA GLY A 89 -9.42 8.27 11.85
C GLY A 89 -8.08 7.54 12.01
N GLU A 90 -7.27 8.11 12.89
CA GLU A 90 -6.16 7.52 13.64
C GLU A 90 -6.04 5.98 13.60
N ASN A 91 -4.78 5.53 13.57
CA ASN A 91 -4.29 4.23 14.04
C ASN A 91 -3.78 3.23 12.96
N LEU A 92 -2.70 3.62 12.27
CA LEU A 92 -1.69 2.66 11.78
C LEU A 92 -0.26 3.03 12.20
N LEU A 93 -0.11 3.98 13.14
CA LEU A 93 1.20 4.33 13.70
C LEU A 93 1.53 3.37 14.85
N PRO A 94 2.65 2.65 14.83
CA PRO A 94 3.21 2.11 16.07
C PRO A 94 3.59 3.31 16.98
N PRO A 95 3.42 3.21 18.30
CA PRO A 95 3.74 4.30 19.21
C PRO A 95 5.19 4.72 19.01
N GLU A 96 5.39 5.99 18.65
CA GLU A 96 6.69 6.64 18.69
C GLU A 96 7.16 6.59 20.14
N LYS A 97 8.36 6.05 20.36
CA LYS A 97 8.95 6.00 21.69
C LYS A 97 9.32 7.42 22.10
N GLU A 98 8.54 8.01 22.99
CA GLU A 98 8.92 9.20 23.76
C GLU A 98 10.15 8.86 24.62
N GLN A 99 11.17 9.71 24.52
CA GLN A 99 12.30 9.80 25.45
C GLN A 99 12.04 10.96 26.40
#